data_AF-A0A317NFJ6-F1
#
_entry.id   AF-A0A317NFJ6-F1
#
_cell.length_a   1.000
_cell.length_b   1.000
_cell.length_c   1.000
_cell.angle_alpha   90.00
_cell.angle_beta   90.00
_cell.angle_gamma   90.00
#
_symmetry.space_group_name_H-M   'P 1'
#
loop_
_entity.id
_entity.type
_entity.pdbx_description
1 polymer ?
#
loop_
_entity_poly.entity_id
_entity_poly.type
_entity_poly.pdbx_seq_one_letter_code
_entity_poly.pdbx_strand_id
1 'polypeptide(L)'
;MKITVSRKLLAPALLAIAIAPLALSATAAHHGKGAEQSQEQREQWKEARAEYRAEQRQALFERAGIDEATREALDEARTEHREAMRQLHEQHQERLAEILDDEQRAALEEASREMREERRAEMMEQRRASMQERLEALVDEWGLSDEEREALRETREAIYADMAELRGRDFDSREERRDAMREMRDRHQEALAELLSEEQLEELRETMMQRSYGNGHGKAYRGHDEMRGN
;
A
#
# COMPACT_ATOMS: atom_id res chain seq x y z
N MET A 1 -47.60 -29.73 -47.01
CA MET A 1 -47.71 -29.03 -48.32
C MET A 1 -46.42 -28.27 -48.59
N LYS A 2 -46.04 -28.19 -49.87
CA LYS A 2 -44.76 -27.69 -50.41
C LYS A 2 -44.73 -26.15 -50.50
N ILE A 3 -43.55 -25.61 -50.17
CA ILE A 3 -42.73 -24.55 -50.82
C ILE A 3 -43.41 -23.19 -51.15
N THR A 4 -42.80 -22.08 -50.69
CA THR A 4 -42.10 -21.10 -51.56
C THR A 4 -41.40 -19.98 -50.79
N VAL A 5 -40.12 -19.79 -51.10
CA VAL A 5 -39.30 -18.61 -50.79
C VAL A 5 -39.27 -17.73 -52.04
N SER A 6 -39.42 -16.40 -51.90
CA SER A 6 -38.89 -15.36 -52.80
C SER A 6 -39.04 -14.00 -52.11
N ARG A 7 -38.01 -13.29 -51.64
CA ARG A 7 -36.86 -12.57 -52.28
C ARG A 7 -37.22 -11.25 -53.00
N LYS A 8 -36.49 -10.21 -52.55
CA LYS A 8 -36.11 -8.89 -53.13
C LYS A 8 -37.14 -7.76 -52.92
N LEU A 9 -36.77 -6.55 -52.46
CA LEU A 9 -35.82 -5.58 -53.04
C LEU A 9 -35.51 -4.39 -52.09
N LEU A 10 -34.27 -3.85 -52.18
CA LEU A 10 -33.82 -2.43 -52.02
C LEU A 10 -33.93 -1.76 -50.62
N ALA A 11 -32.97 -1.01 -50.06
CA ALA A 11 -31.70 -0.41 -50.50
C ALA A 11 -30.85 -0.04 -49.25
N PRO A 12 -29.50 0.06 -49.34
CA PRO A 12 -28.67 0.51 -48.23
C PRO A 12 -28.60 2.04 -48.18
N ALA A 13 -29.13 2.65 -47.12
CA ALA A 13 -28.84 4.04 -46.82
C ALA A 13 -27.41 4.14 -46.27
N LEU A 14 -26.53 4.80 -47.02
CA LEU A 14 -25.22 5.23 -46.57
C LEU A 14 -25.38 6.24 -45.43
N LEU A 15 -25.35 5.78 -44.18
CA LEU A 15 -25.17 6.67 -43.04
C LEU A 15 -23.68 6.92 -42.87
N ALA A 16 -23.25 8.13 -43.22
CA ALA A 16 -21.90 8.61 -43.02
C ALA A 16 -21.51 8.51 -41.53
N ILE A 17 -20.58 7.63 -41.22
CA ILE A 17 -19.89 7.64 -39.92
C ILE A 17 -18.92 8.82 -39.99
N ALA A 18 -19.34 9.97 -39.46
CA ALA A 18 -18.43 11.03 -39.11
C ALA A 18 -17.55 10.51 -37.95
N ILE A 19 -16.32 10.10 -38.28
CA ILE A 19 -15.29 9.88 -37.28
C ILE A 19 -14.87 11.27 -36.78
N ALA A 20 -15.60 11.78 -35.79
CA ALA A 20 -15.08 12.84 -34.97
C ALA A 20 -13.91 12.26 -34.15
N PRO A 21 -12.72 12.87 -34.15
CA PRO A 21 -11.74 12.56 -33.12
C PRO A 21 -12.33 13.04 -31.81
N LEU A 22 -12.93 12.12 -31.05
CA LEU A 22 -13.08 12.29 -29.61
C LEU A 22 -11.65 12.33 -29.08
N ALA A 23 -11.11 13.54 -28.99
CA ALA A 23 -9.98 13.81 -28.14
C ALA A 23 -10.40 13.35 -26.73
N LEU A 24 -9.91 12.20 -26.33
CA LEU A 24 -9.92 11.76 -24.95
C LEU A 24 -8.94 12.70 -24.23
N SER A 25 -9.37 13.91 -23.92
CA SER A 25 -8.72 14.73 -22.92
C SER A 25 -9.00 14.05 -21.59
N ALA A 26 -8.22 13.02 -21.29
CA ALA A 26 -7.97 12.62 -19.92
C ALA A 26 -7.28 13.82 -19.27
N THR A 27 -8.08 14.75 -18.76
CA THR A 27 -7.64 15.67 -17.72
C THR A 27 -7.41 14.82 -16.48
N ALA A 28 -6.30 14.08 -16.48
CA ALA A 28 -5.60 13.76 -15.25
C ALA A 28 -5.24 15.11 -14.65
N ALA A 29 -6.17 15.65 -13.85
CA ALA A 29 -6.02 16.89 -13.15
C ALA A 29 -4.82 16.74 -12.22
N HIS A 30 -3.67 17.18 -12.72
CA HIS A 30 -2.76 18.10 -12.06
C HIS A 30 -2.72 17.93 -10.54
N HIS A 31 -2.19 16.80 -10.08
CA HIS A 31 -1.96 16.56 -8.66
C HIS A 31 -0.58 17.09 -8.25
N GLY A 32 -0.40 18.40 -8.39
CA GLY A 32 0.81 19.13 -8.06
C GLY A 32 0.50 20.38 -7.24
N LYS A 33 0.28 20.20 -5.93
CA LYS A 33 0.54 21.16 -4.82
C LYS A 33 0.02 20.57 -3.53
N GLY A 34 0.94 20.00 -2.73
CA GLY A 34 0.65 19.69 -1.34
C GLY A 34 0.68 20.98 -0.53
N ALA A 35 -0.43 21.30 0.14
CA ALA A 35 -0.50 21.90 1.49
C ALA A 35 -1.84 22.59 1.78
N GLU A 36 -2.76 22.73 0.81
CA GLU A 36 -4.12 23.20 1.08
C GLU A 36 -5.12 22.41 0.23
N GLN A 37 -5.35 21.14 0.59
CA GLN A 37 -6.61 20.53 0.20
C GLN A 37 -7.69 21.25 1.01
N SER A 38 -8.52 22.05 0.33
CA SER A 38 -9.77 22.59 0.88
C SER A 38 -10.47 21.49 1.70
N GLN A 39 -11.05 21.83 2.85
CA GLN A 39 -11.82 20.88 3.64
C GLN A 39 -12.84 20.14 2.76
N GLU A 40 -13.39 20.82 1.76
CA GLU A 40 -14.29 20.23 0.76
C GLU A 40 -13.64 19.11 -0.06
N GLN A 41 -12.38 19.27 -0.52
CA GLN A 41 -11.68 18.21 -1.23
C GLN A 41 -11.37 17.01 -0.32
N ARG A 42 -11.11 17.26 0.96
CA ARG A 42 -10.89 16.17 1.94
C ARG A 42 -12.17 15.40 2.21
N GLU A 43 -13.30 16.07 2.35
CA GLU A 43 -14.60 15.40 2.50
C GLU A 43 -14.98 14.64 1.24
N GLN A 44 -14.83 15.24 0.05
CA GLN A 44 -15.04 14.54 -1.23
C GLN A 44 -14.18 13.28 -1.37
N TRP A 45 -12.90 13.34 -0.96
CA TRP A 45 -12.02 12.16 -0.96
C TRP A 45 -12.45 11.09 0.06
N LYS A 46 -12.98 11.49 1.22
CA LYS A 46 -13.50 10.56 2.23
C LYS A 46 -14.78 9.88 1.72
N GLU A 47 -15.69 10.65 1.13
CA GLU A 47 -16.93 10.18 0.52
C GLU A 47 -16.64 9.21 -0.62
N ALA A 48 -15.83 9.61 -1.60
CA ALA A 48 -15.43 8.75 -2.71
C ALA A 48 -14.77 7.45 -2.23
N ARG A 49 -13.97 7.51 -1.15
CA ARG A 49 -13.36 6.31 -0.55
C ARG A 49 -14.38 5.45 0.20
N ALA A 50 -15.37 6.06 0.84
CA ALA A 50 -16.45 5.34 1.52
C ALA A 50 -17.34 4.62 0.51
N GLU A 51 -17.70 5.29 -0.59
CA GLU A 51 -18.43 4.76 -1.73
C GLU A 51 -17.67 3.60 -2.38
N TYR A 52 -16.41 3.81 -2.76
CA TYR A 52 -15.57 2.75 -3.32
C TYR A 52 -15.49 1.51 -2.40
N ARG A 53 -15.37 1.71 -1.08
CA ARG A 53 -15.39 0.60 -0.13
C ARG A 53 -16.76 -0.07 -0.06
N ALA A 54 -17.86 0.68 -0.21
CA ALA A 54 -19.21 0.14 -0.21
C ALA A 54 -19.46 -0.74 -1.44
N GLU A 55 -19.07 -0.26 -2.62
CA GLU A 55 -19.14 -1.01 -3.87
C GLU A 55 -18.32 -2.31 -3.80
N GLN A 56 -17.08 -2.23 -3.32
CA GLN A 56 -16.24 -3.43 -3.13
C GLN A 56 -16.87 -4.45 -2.19
N ARG A 57 -17.55 -4.00 -1.12
CA ARG A 57 -18.25 -4.91 -0.21
C ARG A 57 -19.47 -5.55 -0.87
N GLN A 58 -20.25 -4.78 -1.62
CA GLN A 58 -21.40 -5.30 -2.36
C GLN A 58 -20.97 -6.36 -3.38
N ALA A 59 -19.91 -6.09 -4.15
CA ALA A 59 -19.34 -7.05 -5.09
C ALA A 59 -18.85 -8.34 -4.40
N LEU A 60 -18.27 -8.23 -3.19
CA LEU A 60 -17.89 -9.41 -2.39
C LEU A 60 -19.10 -10.22 -1.93
N PHE A 61 -20.18 -9.55 -1.50
CA PHE A 61 -21.41 -10.21 -1.09
C PHE A 61 -22.10 -10.93 -2.25
N GLU A 62 -22.18 -10.29 -3.42
CA GLU A 62 -22.71 -10.90 -4.64
C GLU A 62 -21.89 -12.13 -5.05
N ARG A 63 -20.55 -12.02 -5.04
CA ARG A 63 -19.66 -13.13 -5.35
C ARG A 63 -19.79 -14.29 -4.36
N ALA A 64 -20.02 -13.99 -3.09
CA ALA A 64 -20.22 -14.98 -2.04
C ALA A 64 -21.64 -15.58 -2.03
N GLY A 65 -22.56 -15.09 -2.87
CA GLY A 65 -23.95 -15.53 -2.90
C GLY A 65 -24.71 -15.19 -1.62
N ILE A 66 -24.30 -14.14 -0.92
CA ILE A 66 -24.96 -13.66 0.31
C ILE A 66 -26.23 -12.91 -0.10
N ASP A 67 -27.37 -13.36 0.43
CA ASP A 67 -28.67 -12.74 0.19
C ASP A 67 -28.80 -11.37 0.84
N GLU A 68 -29.79 -10.59 0.40
CA GLU A 68 -29.98 -9.21 0.85
C GLU A 68 -30.29 -9.11 2.35
N ALA A 69 -31.08 -10.03 2.91
CA ALA A 69 -31.40 -10.01 4.33
C ALA A 69 -30.14 -10.27 5.19
N THR A 70 -29.29 -11.20 4.77
CA THR A 70 -28.00 -11.46 5.42
C THR A 70 -27.02 -10.29 5.26
N ARG A 71 -27.04 -9.59 4.12
CA ARG A 71 -26.23 -8.38 3.87
C ARG A 71 -26.63 -7.25 4.80
N GLU A 72 -27.92 -6.96 4.91
CA GLU A 72 -28.46 -5.93 5.80
C GLU A 72 -28.08 -6.21 7.26
N ALA A 73 -28.27 -7.46 7.72
CA ALA A 73 -27.91 -7.86 9.07
C ALA A 73 -26.39 -7.69 9.37
N LEU A 74 -25.52 -7.97 8.40
CA LEU A 74 -24.07 -7.79 8.56
C LEU A 74 -23.67 -6.31 8.64
N ASP A 75 -24.29 -5.44 7.85
CA ASP A 75 -23.99 -4.01 7.88
C ASP A 75 -24.58 -3.32 9.12
N GLU A 76 -25.74 -3.77 9.60
CA GLU A 76 -26.29 -3.37 10.90
C GLU A 76 -25.33 -3.76 12.04
N ALA A 77 -24.94 -5.04 12.14
CA ALA A 77 -24.03 -5.51 13.18
C ALA A 77 -22.67 -4.77 13.17
N ARG A 78 -22.15 -4.42 11.98
CA ARG A 78 -20.91 -3.61 11.86
C ARG A 78 -21.10 -2.18 12.35
N THR A 79 -22.26 -1.60 12.06
CA THR A 79 -22.60 -0.24 12.50
C THR A 79 -22.71 -0.21 14.02
N GLU A 80 -23.50 -1.12 14.59
CA GLU A 80 -23.62 -1.30 16.04
C GLU A 80 -22.25 -1.53 16.69
N HIS A 81 -21.41 -2.40 16.13
CA HIS A 81 -20.08 -2.63 16.66
C HIS A 81 -19.21 -1.36 16.64
N ARG A 82 -19.25 -0.59 15.55
CA ARG A 82 -18.50 0.67 15.45
C ARG A 82 -18.98 1.68 16.49
N GLU A 83 -20.28 1.78 16.69
CA GLU A 83 -20.86 2.69 17.68
C GLU A 83 -20.52 2.27 19.10
N ALA A 84 -20.61 0.98 19.41
CA ALA A 84 -20.20 0.42 20.69
C ALA A 84 -18.71 0.69 20.96
N MET A 85 -17.84 0.51 19.96
CA MET A 85 -16.40 0.81 20.10
C MET A 85 -16.13 2.31 20.28
N ARG A 86 -16.89 3.18 19.61
CA ARG A 86 -16.81 4.63 19.79
C ARG A 86 -17.18 5.03 21.21
N GLN A 87 -18.33 4.56 21.70
CA GLN A 87 -18.78 4.81 23.06
C GLN A 87 -17.79 4.28 24.11
N LEU A 88 -17.23 3.08 23.88
CA LEU A 88 -16.21 2.52 24.75
C LEU A 88 -14.94 3.39 24.77
N HIS A 89 -14.53 3.93 23.63
CA HIS A 89 -13.39 4.83 23.56
C HIS A 89 -13.66 6.14 24.29
N GLU A 90 -14.84 6.73 24.11
CA GLU A 90 -15.27 7.94 24.81
C GLU A 90 -15.28 7.73 26.34
N GLN A 91 -15.92 6.66 26.82
CA GLN A 91 -15.91 6.31 28.25
C GLN A 91 -14.51 6.07 28.79
N HIS A 92 -13.62 5.46 27.98
CA HIS A 92 -12.24 5.25 28.39
C HIS A 92 -11.49 6.59 28.54
N GLN A 93 -11.68 7.53 27.60
CA GLN A 93 -11.07 8.86 27.67
C GLN A 93 -11.60 9.66 28.87
N GLU A 94 -12.90 9.59 29.15
CA GLU A 94 -13.50 10.22 30.33
C GLU A 94 -12.89 9.68 31.62
N ARG A 95 -12.80 8.34 31.76
CA ARG A 95 -12.14 7.72 32.92
C ARG A 95 -10.68 8.13 33.05
N LEU A 96 -9.96 8.28 31.94
CA LEU A 96 -8.58 8.77 31.98
C LEU A 96 -8.51 10.22 32.45
N ALA A 97 -9.44 11.09 32.02
CA ALA A 97 -9.51 12.48 32.46
C ALA A 97 -9.95 12.63 33.94
N GLU A 98 -10.67 11.65 34.49
CA GLU A 98 -10.99 11.60 35.93
C GLU A 98 -9.77 11.21 36.78
N ILE A 99 -8.88 10.36 36.24
CA ILE A 99 -7.74 9.80 36.98
C ILE A 99 -6.48 10.67 36.81
N LEU A 100 -6.25 11.16 35.59
CA LEU A 100 -5.05 11.88 35.19
C LEU A 100 -5.41 13.32 34.83
N ASP A 101 -4.67 14.26 35.41
CA ASP A 101 -4.71 15.65 34.96
C ASP A 101 -4.04 15.82 33.58
N ASP A 102 -4.20 17.00 32.99
CA ASP A 102 -3.69 17.29 31.64
C ASP A 102 -2.16 17.21 31.55
N GLU A 103 -1.44 17.53 32.63
CA GLU A 103 0.03 17.47 32.67
C GLU A 103 0.51 16.00 32.69
N GLN A 104 -0.11 15.17 33.52
CA GLN A 104 0.16 13.73 33.59
C GLN A 104 -0.17 13.03 32.28
N ARG A 105 -1.25 13.43 31.60
CA ARG A 105 -1.61 12.90 30.29
C ARG A 105 -0.59 13.28 29.22
N ALA A 106 -0.15 14.54 29.19
CA ALA A 106 0.87 15.00 28.26
C ALA A 106 2.19 14.26 28.47
N ALA A 107 2.63 14.10 29.73
CA ALA A 107 3.83 13.35 30.07
C ALA A 107 3.74 11.87 29.65
N LEU A 108 2.57 11.23 29.84
CA LEU A 108 2.35 9.84 29.41
C LEU A 108 2.35 9.69 27.88
N GLU A 109 1.78 10.65 27.16
CA GLU A 109 1.78 10.67 25.69
C GLU A 109 3.20 10.85 25.15
N GLU A 110 3.98 11.75 25.73
CA GLU A 110 5.39 11.96 25.39
C GLU A 110 6.22 10.70 25.64
N ALA A 111 6.15 10.11 26.84
CA ALA A 111 6.85 8.86 27.15
C ALA A 111 6.42 7.70 26.22
N SER A 112 5.12 7.62 25.89
CA SER A 112 4.61 6.63 24.94
C SER A 112 5.14 6.86 23.53
N ARG A 113 5.30 8.12 23.12
CA ARG A 113 5.86 8.50 21.83
C ARG A 113 7.34 8.17 21.76
N GLU A 114 8.12 8.54 22.76
CA GLU A 114 9.55 8.20 22.87
C GLU A 114 9.76 6.69 22.79
N MET A 115 9.04 5.91 23.59
CA MET A 115 9.13 4.44 23.57
C MET A 115 8.77 3.86 22.19
N ARG A 116 7.80 4.45 21.48
CA ARG A 116 7.46 4.02 20.11
C ARG A 116 8.56 4.38 19.12
N GLU A 117 9.18 5.54 19.27
CA GLU A 117 10.30 6.00 18.43
C GLU A 117 11.54 5.13 18.66
N GLU A 118 11.88 4.82 19.91
CA GLU A 118 12.95 3.89 20.29
C GLU A 118 12.70 2.49 19.70
N ARG A 119 11.52 1.90 19.97
CA ARG A 119 11.17 0.58 19.43
C ARG A 119 11.20 0.56 17.91
N ARG A 120 10.81 1.66 17.27
CA ARG A 120 10.87 1.79 15.81
C ARG A 120 12.32 1.86 15.34
N ALA A 121 13.19 2.60 16.03
CA ALA A 121 14.61 2.65 15.73
C ALA A 121 15.27 1.28 15.89
N GLU A 122 15.03 0.59 17.00
CA GLU A 122 15.50 -0.78 17.26
C GLU A 122 15.02 -1.75 16.19
N MET A 123 13.73 -1.71 15.82
CA MET A 123 13.21 -2.57 14.75
C MET A 123 13.88 -2.27 13.40
N MET A 124 14.15 -1.00 13.10
CA MET A 124 14.83 -0.62 11.86
C MET A 124 16.28 -1.08 11.85
N GLU A 125 16.97 -0.98 12.99
CA GLU A 125 18.34 -1.48 13.15
C GLU A 125 18.40 -3.00 13.01
N GLN A 126 17.54 -3.74 13.71
CA GLN A 126 17.42 -5.19 13.58
C GLN A 126 17.10 -5.62 12.14
N ARG A 127 16.21 -4.89 11.47
CA ARG A 127 15.91 -5.12 10.04
C ARG A 127 17.12 -4.88 9.17
N ARG A 128 17.91 -3.84 9.44
CA ARG A 128 19.13 -3.53 8.69
C ARG A 128 20.19 -4.61 8.90
N ALA A 129 20.46 -5.00 10.14
CA ALA A 129 21.44 -6.04 10.47
C ALA A 129 21.06 -7.39 9.83
N SER A 130 19.80 -7.82 9.99
CA SER A 130 19.29 -9.04 9.36
C SER A 130 19.36 -8.99 7.83
N MET A 131 19.18 -7.81 7.22
CA MET A 131 19.35 -7.67 5.78
C MET A 131 20.81 -7.78 5.37
N GLN A 132 21.73 -7.17 6.12
CA GLN A 132 23.16 -7.24 5.85
C GLN A 132 23.68 -8.69 5.92
N GLU A 133 23.30 -9.44 6.95
CA GLU A 133 23.67 -10.85 7.09
C GLU A 133 23.18 -11.71 5.92
N ARG A 134 21.92 -11.50 5.47
CA ARG A 134 21.37 -12.21 4.30
C ARG A 134 22.12 -11.87 3.02
N LEU A 135 22.51 -10.60 2.84
CA LEU A 135 23.29 -10.17 1.68
C LEU A 135 24.73 -10.70 1.72
N GLU A 136 25.35 -10.78 2.90
CA GLU A 136 26.69 -11.36 3.06
C GLU A 136 26.69 -12.84 2.71
N ALA A 137 25.72 -13.61 3.22
CA ALA A 137 25.56 -15.02 2.87
C ALA A 137 25.36 -15.22 1.35
N LEU A 138 24.55 -14.35 0.72
CA LEU A 138 24.29 -14.39 -0.72
C LEU A 138 25.58 -14.10 -1.54
N VAL A 139 26.34 -13.08 -1.14
CA VAL A 139 27.62 -12.74 -1.78
C VAL A 139 28.66 -13.85 -1.59
N ASP A 140 28.64 -14.53 -0.44
CA ASP A 140 29.50 -15.69 -0.18
C ASP A 140 29.19 -16.88 -1.09
N GLU A 141 27.91 -17.12 -1.38
CA GLU A 141 27.45 -18.17 -2.30
C GLU A 141 27.88 -17.94 -3.75
N TRP A 142 27.90 -16.69 -4.21
CA TRP A 142 28.25 -16.34 -5.58
C TRP A 142 29.72 -16.52 -5.94
N GLY A 143 30.60 -16.74 -4.96
CA GLY A 143 32.02 -16.99 -5.22
C GLY A 143 32.74 -15.83 -5.93
N LEU A 144 32.25 -14.59 -5.74
CA LEU A 144 32.85 -13.38 -6.31
C LEU A 144 34.31 -13.20 -5.87
N SER A 145 35.13 -12.63 -6.74
CA SER A 145 36.51 -12.22 -6.42
C SER A 145 36.55 -11.15 -5.35
N ASP A 146 37.70 -10.97 -4.69
CA ASP A 146 37.86 -9.93 -3.66
C ASP A 146 37.65 -8.52 -4.26
N GLU A 147 38.08 -8.31 -5.51
CA GLU A 147 37.85 -7.06 -6.24
C GLU A 147 36.36 -6.81 -6.53
N GLU A 148 35.61 -7.82 -6.99
CA GLU A 148 34.16 -7.71 -7.24
C GLU A 148 33.37 -7.53 -5.94
N ARG A 149 33.78 -8.21 -4.87
CA ARG A 149 33.18 -8.05 -3.53
C ARG A 149 33.36 -6.63 -3.01
N GLU A 150 34.53 -6.04 -3.20
CA GLU A 150 34.77 -4.67 -2.76
C GLU A 150 34.00 -3.66 -3.63
N ALA A 151 34.00 -3.80 -4.95
CA ALA A 151 33.20 -2.96 -5.84
C ALA A 151 31.69 -3.04 -5.52
N LEU A 152 31.18 -4.22 -5.18
CA LEU A 152 29.80 -4.41 -4.75
C LEU A 152 29.53 -3.74 -3.40
N ARG A 153 30.47 -3.82 -2.45
CA ARG A 153 30.38 -3.13 -1.15
C ARG A 153 30.30 -1.61 -1.34
N GLU A 154 31.21 -1.05 -2.12
CA GLU A 154 31.23 0.39 -2.45
C GLU A 154 29.93 0.83 -3.12
N THR A 155 29.44 0.04 -4.10
CA THR A 155 28.16 0.31 -4.78
C THR A 155 26.99 0.35 -3.79
N ARG A 156 26.96 -0.59 -2.82
CA ARG A 156 25.93 -0.65 -1.78
C ARG A 156 26.02 0.53 -0.81
N GLU A 157 27.22 0.96 -0.45
CA GLU A 157 27.44 2.14 0.39
C GLU A 157 26.99 3.42 -0.30
N ALA A 158 27.29 3.56 -1.60
CA ALA A 158 26.80 4.67 -2.43
C ALA A 158 25.26 4.70 -2.47
N ILE A 159 24.59 3.56 -2.63
CA ILE A 159 23.11 3.47 -2.58
C ILE A 159 22.57 4.03 -1.25
N TYR A 160 23.18 3.67 -0.12
CA TYR A 160 22.74 4.16 1.19
C TYR A 160 23.00 5.66 1.38
N ALA A 161 24.14 6.16 0.88
CA ALA A 161 24.49 7.57 0.93
C ALA A 161 23.51 8.41 0.09
N ASP A 162 23.28 8.03 -1.17
CA ASP A 162 22.35 8.72 -2.08
C ASP A 162 20.92 8.70 -1.50
N MET A 163 20.48 7.58 -0.92
CA MET A 163 19.19 7.49 -0.24
C MET A 163 19.08 8.40 0.99
N ALA A 164 20.17 8.59 1.73
CA ALA A 164 20.21 9.49 2.87
C ALA A 164 20.16 10.95 2.41
N GLU A 165 20.90 11.30 1.35
CA GLU A 165 20.88 12.62 0.73
C GLU A 165 19.48 12.96 0.20
N LEU A 166 18.85 12.07 -0.57
CA LEU A 166 17.47 12.24 -1.06
C LEU A 166 16.45 12.38 0.07
N ARG A 167 16.71 11.82 1.26
CA ARG A 167 15.84 12.00 2.42
C ARG A 167 16.02 13.37 3.07
N GLY A 168 17.24 13.92 3.04
CA GLY A 168 17.57 15.24 3.57
C GLY A 168 17.31 16.40 2.61
N ARG A 169 17.11 16.11 1.32
CA ARG A 169 16.85 17.10 0.27
C ARG A 169 15.38 17.54 0.25
N ASP A 170 15.18 18.84 0.12
CA ASP A 170 13.87 19.43 -0.19
C ASP A 170 13.58 19.37 -1.69
N PHE A 171 12.32 19.12 -2.04
CA PHE A 171 11.85 19.06 -3.41
C PHE A 171 10.67 20.00 -3.60
N ASP A 172 10.59 20.64 -4.76
CA ASP A 172 9.51 21.58 -5.08
C ASP A 172 8.20 20.83 -5.38
N SER A 173 8.29 19.54 -5.74
CA SER A 173 7.13 18.69 -5.99
C SER A 173 7.33 17.22 -5.63
N ARG A 174 6.20 16.51 -5.46
CA ARG A 174 6.20 15.05 -5.32
C ARG A 174 6.67 14.34 -6.58
N GLU A 175 6.49 14.95 -7.75
CA GLU A 175 6.91 14.40 -9.03
C GLU A 175 8.42 14.47 -9.17
N GLU A 176 9.02 15.62 -8.89
CA GLU A 176 10.48 15.81 -8.85
C GLU A 176 11.14 14.83 -7.87
N ARG A 177 10.56 14.67 -6.67
CA ARG A 177 11.05 13.66 -5.72
C ARG A 177 10.96 12.23 -6.28
N ARG A 178 9.91 11.92 -7.05
CA ARG A 178 9.76 10.60 -7.69
C ARG A 178 10.77 10.42 -8.82
N ASP A 179 11.04 11.45 -9.61
CA ASP A 179 12.05 11.43 -10.66
C ASP A 179 13.45 11.24 -10.08
N ALA A 180 13.83 11.99 -9.06
CA ALA A 180 15.11 11.82 -8.39
C ALA A 180 15.29 10.41 -7.81
N MET A 181 14.22 9.84 -7.23
CA MET A 181 14.23 8.45 -6.75
C MET A 181 14.32 7.43 -7.89
N ARG A 182 13.72 7.70 -9.07
CA ARG A 182 13.83 6.84 -10.25
C ARG A 182 15.26 6.88 -10.80
N GLU A 183 15.78 8.07 -11.07
CA GLU A 183 17.12 8.27 -11.60
C GLU A 183 18.18 7.62 -10.70
N MET A 184 18.09 7.82 -9.37
CA MET A 184 18.98 7.15 -8.42
C MET A 184 18.87 5.62 -8.51
N ARG A 185 17.67 5.06 -8.58
CA ARG A 185 17.48 3.60 -8.73
C ARG A 185 18.05 3.08 -10.04
N ASP A 186 17.87 3.81 -11.13
CA ASP A 186 18.32 3.42 -12.47
C ASP A 186 19.86 3.42 -12.53
N ARG A 187 20.50 4.49 -12.04
CA ARG A 187 21.98 4.55 -11.90
C ARG A 187 22.55 3.38 -11.10
N HIS A 188 21.94 3.05 -9.98
CA HIS A 188 22.42 1.94 -9.15
C HIS A 188 22.11 0.57 -9.75
N GLN A 189 21.01 0.42 -10.50
CA GLN A 189 20.74 -0.79 -11.24
C GLN A 189 21.82 -1.02 -12.30
N GLU A 190 22.19 0.03 -13.04
CA GLU A 190 23.26 -0.03 -14.05
C GLU A 190 24.59 -0.41 -13.41
N ALA A 191 24.98 0.25 -12.32
CA ALA A 191 26.21 -0.08 -11.59
C ALA A 191 26.24 -1.54 -11.09
N LEU A 192 25.12 -2.06 -10.59
CA LEU A 192 25.04 -3.46 -10.17
C LEU A 192 25.10 -4.43 -11.35
N ALA A 193 24.58 -4.06 -12.53
CA ALA A 193 24.60 -4.90 -13.73
C ALA A 193 25.98 -5.00 -14.39
N GLU A 194 26.89 -4.08 -14.10
CA GLU A 194 28.30 -4.19 -14.50
C GLU A 194 29.06 -5.22 -13.66
N LEU A 195 28.62 -5.47 -12.42
CA LEU A 195 29.29 -6.33 -11.44
C LEU A 195 28.66 -7.72 -11.32
N LEU A 196 27.35 -7.82 -11.52
CA LEU A 196 26.56 -9.02 -11.27
C LEU A 196 25.87 -9.50 -12.54
N SER A 197 25.72 -10.82 -12.67
CA SER A 197 24.91 -11.41 -13.72
C SER A 197 23.42 -11.09 -13.54
N GLU A 198 22.64 -11.24 -14.61
CA GLU A 198 21.17 -11.06 -14.54
C GLU A 198 20.51 -12.00 -13.52
N GLU A 199 21.03 -13.22 -13.38
CA GLU A 199 20.54 -14.20 -12.40
C GLU A 199 20.82 -13.75 -10.96
N GLN A 200 22.04 -13.28 -10.69
CA GLN A 200 22.44 -12.74 -9.38
C GLN A 200 21.67 -11.47 -9.01
N LEU A 201 21.40 -10.60 -9.99
CA LEU A 201 20.56 -9.42 -9.81
C LEU A 201 19.12 -9.77 -9.42
N GLU A 202 18.55 -10.81 -10.02
CA GLU A 202 17.20 -11.24 -9.68
C GLU A 202 17.16 -11.86 -8.28
N GLU A 203 18.13 -12.70 -7.94
CA GLU A 203 18.25 -13.30 -6.61
C GLU A 203 18.43 -12.23 -5.51
N LEU A 204 19.22 -11.18 -5.80
CA LEU A 204 19.36 -10.01 -4.94
C LEU A 204 18.01 -9.32 -4.73
N ARG A 205 17.24 -9.08 -5.80
CA ARG A 205 15.92 -8.46 -5.74
C ARG A 205 14.94 -9.30 -4.94
N GLU A 206 14.90 -10.60 -5.15
CA GLU A 206 14.05 -11.52 -4.40
C GLU A 206 14.37 -11.49 -2.90
N THR A 207 15.65 -11.55 -2.55
CA THR A 207 16.12 -11.47 -1.16
C THR A 207 15.66 -10.18 -0.47
N MET A 208 15.70 -9.07 -1.20
CA MET A 208 15.22 -7.77 -0.74
C MET A 208 13.67 -7.72 -0.64
N MET A 209 12.95 -8.41 -1.53
CA MET A 209 11.48 -8.42 -1.60
C MET A 209 10.79 -9.43 -0.67
N GLN A 210 11.48 -10.49 -0.23
CA GLN A 210 10.92 -11.61 0.55
C GLN A 210 10.20 -11.21 1.87
N ARG A 211 10.32 -9.95 2.34
CA ARG A 211 9.60 -9.45 3.51
C ARG A 211 8.31 -8.67 3.21
N SER A 212 8.02 -8.34 1.94
CA SER A 212 6.77 -7.66 1.58
C SER A 212 5.56 -8.60 1.50
N TYR A 213 5.77 -9.92 1.41
CA TYR A 213 4.71 -10.92 1.26
C TYR A 213 4.33 -11.66 2.56
N GLY A 214 4.95 -11.35 3.70
CA GLY A 214 4.72 -12.06 4.96
C GLY A 214 4.67 -11.12 6.17
N ASN A 215 3.50 -10.52 6.41
CA ASN A 215 2.95 -10.18 7.74
C ASN A 215 1.75 -9.22 7.62
N GLY A 216 0.70 -9.67 6.93
CA GLY A 216 -0.65 -9.19 7.15
C GLY A 216 -1.34 -10.14 8.14
N HIS A 217 -1.23 -9.87 9.43
CA HIS A 217 -1.93 -10.64 10.47
C HIS A 217 -3.45 -10.50 10.33
N GLY A 218 -4.08 -11.40 9.59
CA GLY A 218 -5.43 -11.84 9.89
C GLY A 218 -5.38 -12.76 11.11
N LYS A 219 -5.77 -12.26 12.29
CA LYS A 219 -6.00 -13.10 13.46
C LYS A 219 -7.08 -14.12 13.12
N ALA A 220 -6.69 -15.36 12.84
CA ALA A 220 -7.60 -16.49 12.88
C ALA A 220 -8.00 -16.70 14.35
N TYR A 221 -9.24 -16.36 14.68
CA TYR A 221 -9.92 -16.86 15.87
C TYR A 221 -9.97 -18.39 15.75
N ARG A 222 -9.07 -19.09 16.46
CA ARG A 222 -9.18 -20.53 16.67
C ARG A 222 -10.09 -20.73 17.87
N GLY A 223 -11.23 -21.38 17.62
CA GLY A 223 -12.32 -21.59 18.56
C GLY A 223 -11.88 -22.17 19.89
N HIS A 224 -12.43 -21.60 20.96
CA HIS A 224 -12.52 -22.23 22.26
C HIS A 224 -13.98 -22.65 22.44
N ASP A 225 -14.36 -23.70 21.70
CA ASP A 225 -15.62 -24.42 21.93
C ASP A 225 -15.24 -25.80 22.45
N GLU A 226 -14.99 -25.84 23.76
CA GLU A 226 -14.96 -27.06 24.57
C GLU A 226 -14.83 -26.57 26.02
N MET A 227 -15.98 -26.53 26.73
CA MET A 227 -16.14 -26.77 28.16
C MET A 227 -17.59 -26.45 28.55
N ARG A 228 -18.51 -27.35 28.17
CA ARG A 228 -19.75 -27.55 28.93
C ARG A 228 -20.06 -29.05 29.00
N GLY A 229 -19.32 -29.72 29.87
CA GLY A 229 -19.59 -31.07 30.35
C GLY A 229 -19.68 -31.05 31.87
N ASN A 230 -20.90 -30.81 32.36
CA ASN A 230 -21.53 -31.22 33.64
C ASN A 230 -22.53 -30.16 34.11
#